data_AF-A0A6G6WZ07-F1
#
_entry.id   AF-A0A6G6WZ07-F1
#
_cell.length_a   1.000
_cell.length_b   1.000
_cell.length_c   1.000
_cell.angle_alpha   90.00
_cell.angle_beta   90.00
_cell.angle_gamma   90.00
#
_symmetry.space_group_name_H-M   'P 1'
#
loop_
_entity.id
_entity.type
_entity.pdbx_description
1 polymer ?
#
loop_
_entity_poly.entity_id
_entity_poly.type
_entity_poly.pdbx_seq_one_letter_code
_entity_poly.pdbx_strand_id
1 'polypeptide(L)'
;MGGELRLLYIPQAARYGGMISHEFVYDSLRNRVLKAAAEAGVEVIDLAEMFKKREDVQSLYASDWHFSEEGARVAAQAIINSSKNTSLSGSLRLLHIQWAWTAYSLPLASGG
;
A
#
# COMPACT_ATOMS: atom_id res chain seq x y z
N MET A 1 16.72 19.49 -10.42
CA MET A 1 16.25 18.16 -9.97
C MET A 1 14.77 18.09 -10.28
N GLY A 2 14.31 17.10 -11.06
CA GLY A 2 12.91 16.94 -11.45
C GLY A 2 12.43 15.57 -11.02
N GLY A 3 11.89 15.47 -9.82
CA GLY A 3 11.26 14.26 -9.30
C GLY A 3 9.81 14.59 -8.94
N GLU A 4 8.93 13.61 -9.10
CA GLU A 4 7.53 13.72 -8.70
C GLU A 4 7.34 12.97 -7.38
N LEU A 5 6.68 13.62 -6.42
CA LEU A 5 6.29 13.00 -5.14
C LEU A 5 4.81 12.62 -5.21
N ARG A 6 4.51 11.35 -4.95
CA ARG A 6 3.15 10.87 -4.69
C ARG A 6 3.09 10.16 -3.34
N LEU A 7 1.92 10.24 -2.71
CA LEU A 7 1.62 9.51 -1.49
C LEU A 7 0.90 8.20 -1.83
N LEU A 8 1.32 7.08 -1.24
CA LEU A 8 0.57 5.82 -1.28
C LEU A 8 -0.12 5.61 0.07
N TYR A 9 -1.44 5.57 0.09
CA TYR A 9 -2.20 5.22 1.30
C TYR A 9 -2.45 3.71 1.36
N ILE A 10 -1.93 3.05 2.39
CA ILE A 10 -2.07 1.61 2.62
C ILE A 10 -3.15 1.35 3.70
N PRO A 11 -4.27 0.69 3.38
CA PRO A 11 -5.26 0.30 4.38
C PRO A 11 -4.71 -0.80 5.30
N GLN A 12 -5.06 -0.72 6.58
CA GLN A 12 -4.76 -1.80 7.53
C GLN A 12 -5.62 -3.02 7.24
N ALA A 13 -5.04 -4.22 7.32
CA ALA A 13 -5.75 -5.47 7.08
C ALA A 13 -6.98 -5.66 7.99
N ALA A 14 -6.88 -5.21 9.25
CA ALA A 14 -7.96 -5.26 10.23
C ALA A 14 -9.21 -4.48 9.79
N ARG A 15 -9.10 -3.54 8.83
CA ARG A 15 -10.24 -2.85 8.20
C ARG A 15 -11.23 -3.84 7.58
N TYR A 16 -10.72 -4.92 7.02
CA TYR A 16 -11.49 -5.90 6.28
C TYR A 16 -11.83 -7.14 7.10
N GLY A 17 -11.31 -7.24 8.33
CA GLY A 17 -11.46 -8.40 9.19
C GLY A 17 -12.73 -8.34 10.03
N GLY A 18 -13.42 -9.49 10.14
CA GLY A 18 -14.61 -9.66 10.98
C GLY A 18 -15.94 -9.54 10.22
N MET A 19 -17.05 -9.84 10.92
CA MET A 19 -18.41 -9.79 10.36
C MET A 19 -19.01 -8.38 10.30
N ILE A 20 -18.40 -7.40 10.99
CA ILE A 20 -18.88 -6.02 11.07
C ILE A 20 -17.84 -5.12 10.39
N SER A 21 -18.31 -4.25 9.49
CA SER A 21 -17.47 -3.26 8.83
C SER A 21 -16.88 -2.30 9.87
N HIS A 22 -15.56 -2.27 9.97
CA HIS A 22 -14.82 -1.31 10.80
C HIS A 22 -14.41 -0.05 10.02
N GLU A 23 -14.96 0.15 8.81
CA GLU A 23 -14.56 1.25 7.93
C GLU A 23 -14.56 2.62 8.62
N PHE A 24 -15.56 2.90 9.46
CA PHE A 24 -15.67 4.17 10.17
C PHE A 24 -14.48 4.47 11.09
N VAL A 25 -13.86 3.44 11.69
CA VAL A 25 -12.69 3.58 12.57
C VAL A 25 -11.48 4.00 11.76
N TYR A 26 -11.32 3.38 10.58
CA TYR A 26 -10.15 3.57 9.72
C TYR A 26 -10.29 4.79 8.80
N ASP A 27 -11.51 5.23 8.50
CA ASP A 27 -11.78 6.38 7.63
C ASP A 27 -11.38 7.71 8.25
N SER A 28 -11.40 7.84 9.58
CA SER A 28 -10.98 9.09 10.25
C SER A 28 -9.51 9.42 9.99
N LEU A 29 -8.61 8.43 10.05
CA LEU A 29 -7.20 8.65 9.72
C LEU A 29 -7.02 8.85 8.21
N ARG A 30 -7.66 8.01 7.39
CA ARG A 30 -7.63 8.14 5.93
C ARG A 30 -8.02 9.54 5.46
N ASN A 31 -9.16 10.04 5.92
CA ASN A 31 -9.69 11.34 5.52
C ASN A 31 -8.75 12.49 5.92
N ARG A 32 -8.10 12.40 7.09
CA ARG A 32 -7.08 13.38 7.51
C ARG A 32 -5.87 13.37 6.59
N VAL A 33 -5.39 12.18 6.20
CA VAL A 33 -4.27 12.03 5.26
C VAL A 33 -4.64 12.57 3.87
N LEU A 34 -5.81 12.20 3.34
CA LEU A 34 -6.29 12.69 2.04
C LEU A 34 -6.45 14.22 2.03
N LYS A 35 -7.01 14.78 3.10
CA LYS A 35 -7.16 16.23 3.24
C LYS A 35 -5.79 16.92 3.26
N ALA A 36 -4.85 16.44 4.07
CA ALA A 36 -3.52 17.02 4.15
C ALA A 36 -2.75 16.94 2.82
N ALA A 37 -2.87 15.82 2.11
CA ALA A 37 -2.26 15.67 0.79
C ALA A 37 -2.87 16.62 -0.24
N ALA A 38 -4.19 16.80 -0.23
CA ALA A 38 -4.88 17.78 -1.08
C ALA A 38 -4.44 19.22 -0.77
N GLU A 39 -4.34 19.59 0.50
CA GLU A 39 -3.84 20.92 0.94
C GLU A 39 -2.38 21.15 0.52
N ALA A 40 -1.58 20.09 0.45
CA ALA A 40 -0.18 20.13 0.00
C ALA A 40 0.00 20.02 -1.52
N GLY A 41 -1.08 19.82 -2.30
CA GLY A 41 -1.00 19.57 -3.74
C GLY A 41 -0.30 18.27 -4.11
N VAL A 42 -0.27 17.28 -3.20
CA VAL A 42 0.35 15.96 -3.42
C VAL A 42 -0.71 14.97 -3.86
N GLU A 43 -0.48 14.31 -4.99
CA GLU A 43 -1.36 13.26 -5.48
C GLU A 43 -1.29 12.01 -4.59
N VAL A 44 -2.46 11.41 -4.31
CA VAL A 44 -2.58 10.21 -3.49
C VAL A 44 -3.05 9.03 -4.33
N ILE A 45 -2.32 7.92 -4.25
CA ILE A 45 -2.75 6.59 -4.68
C ILE A 45 -3.40 5.92 -3.47
N ASP A 46 -4.73 5.84 -3.48
CA ASP A 46 -5.50 5.33 -2.36
C ASP A 46 -5.87 3.85 -2.56
N LEU A 47 -5.11 2.95 -1.91
CA LEU A 47 -5.38 1.52 -2.01
C LEU A 47 -6.64 1.10 -1.26
N ALA A 48 -7.18 1.90 -0.33
CA ALA A 48 -8.39 1.53 0.41
C ALA A 48 -9.61 1.43 -0.52
N GLU A 49 -9.78 2.41 -1.42
CA GLU A 49 -10.87 2.37 -2.41
C GLU A 49 -10.68 1.27 -3.44
N MET A 50 -9.44 0.96 -3.80
CA MET A 50 -9.14 -0.14 -4.71
C MET A 50 -9.47 -1.49 -4.09
N PHE A 51 -9.08 -1.68 -2.82
CA PHE A 51 -9.22 -2.94 -2.09
C PHE A 51 -10.67 -3.19 -1.70
N LYS A 52 -11.43 -2.13 -1.36
CA LYS A 52 -12.87 -2.21 -1.06
C LYS A 52 -13.69 -2.84 -2.19
N LYS A 53 -13.24 -2.74 -3.43
CA LYS A 53 -13.93 -3.30 -4.60
C LYS A 53 -13.67 -4.80 -4.83
N ARG A 54 -12.77 -5.41 -4.05
CA ARG A 54 -12.42 -6.84 -4.18
C ARG A 54 -13.21 -7.68 -3.18
N GLU A 55 -13.81 -8.75 -3.67
CA GLU A 55 -14.48 -9.76 -2.84
C GLU A 55 -13.49 -10.54 -1.97
N ASP A 56 -12.24 -10.68 -2.43
CA ASP A 56 -11.20 -11.48 -1.81
C ASP A 56 -10.15 -10.64 -1.07
N VAL A 57 -10.48 -9.42 -0.60
CA VAL A 57 -9.52 -8.46 -0.04
C VAL A 57 -8.59 -9.03 1.05
N GLN A 58 -9.03 -10.03 1.80
CA GLN A 58 -8.21 -10.73 2.80
C GLN A 58 -7.00 -11.45 2.19
N SER A 59 -7.11 -11.92 0.93
CA SER A 59 -6.02 -12.58 0.20
C SER A 59 -4.83 -11.65 -0.09
N LEU A 60 -5.04 -10.33 0.00
CA LEU A 60 -4.01 -9.31 -0.21
C LEU A 60 -3.06 -9.16 0.98
N TYR A 61 -3.38 -9.82 2.10
CA TYR A 61 -2.58 -9.76 3.31
C TYR A 61 -2.05 -11.15 3.67
N ALA A 62 -0.83 -11.18 4.19
CA ALA A 62 -0.25 -12.35 4.82
C ALA A 62 -0.73 -12.46 6.28
N SER A 63 -0.42 -13.57 6.94
CA SER A 63 -0.83 -13.84 8.33
C SER A 63 -0.21 -12.88 9.35
N ASP A 64 0.87 -12.19 8.99
CA ASP A 64 1.54 -11.16 9.79
C ASP A 64 1.02 -9.74 9.50
N TRP A 65 -0.05 -9.62 8.72
CA TRP A 65 -0.72 -8.38 8.34
C TRP A 65 0.06 -7.47 7.38
N HIS A 66 1.21 -7.90 6.87
CA HIS A 66 1.83 -7.28 5.69
C HIS A 66 1.10 -7.70 4.41
N PHE A 67 1.47 -7.11 3.27
CA PHE A 67 0.96 -7.59 1.99
C PHE A 67 1.45 -9.01 1.72
N SER A 68 0.53 -9.84 1.20
CA SER A 68 0.90 -11.06 0.51
C SER A 68 1.61 -10.73 -0.81
N GLU A 69 2.12 -11.74 -1.51
CA GLU A 69 2.67 -11.56 -2.86
C GLU A 69 1.66 -10.90 -3.81
N GLU A 70 0.39 -11.34 -3.76
CA GLU A 70 -0.69 -10.75 -4.54
C GLU A 70 -0.98 -9.31 -4.10
N GLY A 71 -1.01 -9.02 -2.79
CA GLY A 71 -1.17 -7.66 -2.28
C GLY A 71 -0.10 -6.70 -2.77
N ALA A 72 1.17 -7.15 -2.73
CA ALA A 72 2.31 -6.38 -3.23
C ALA A 72 2.21 -6.14 -4.74
N ARG A 73 1.80 -7.17 -5.51
CA ARG A 73 1.59 -7.06 -6.96
C ARG A 73 0.50 -6.04 -7.30
N VAL A 74 -0.63 -6.06 -6.58
CA VAL A 74 -1.74 -5.10 -6.77
C VAL A 74 -1.29 -3.67 -6.44
N ALA A 75 -0.57 -3.48 -5.33
CA ALA A 75 -0.04 -2.18 -4.95
C ALA A 75 0.97 -1.64 -5.98
N ALA A 76 1.89 -2.49 -6.46
CA ALA A 76 2.84 -2.14 -7.51
C ALA A 76 2.12 -1.74 -8.81
N GLN A 77 1.06 -2.47 -9.20
CA GLN A 77 0.27 -2.14 -10.38
C GLN A 77 -0.44 -0.79 -10.23
N ALA A 78 -0.94 -0.46 -9.04
CA ALA A 78 -1.53 0.84 -8.74
C ALA A 78 -0.54 1.98 -8.97
N ILE A 79 0.70 1.82 -8.46
CA ILE A 79 1.80 2.77 -8.66
C ILE A 79 2.08 2.94 -10.15
N ILE A 80 2.27 1.85 -10.88
CA ILE A 80 2.56 1.90 -12.33
C ILE A 80 1.43 2.59 -13.09
N ASN A 81 0.17 2.30 -12.77
CA ASN A 81 -0.98 2.90 -13.44
C ASN A 81 -1.09 4.41 -13.16
N SER A 82 -0.80 4.84 -11.93
CA SER A 82 -0.75 6.28 -11.60
C SER A 82 0.31 7.01 -12.43
N SER A 83 1.48 6.39 -12.65
CA SER A 83 2.58 6.99 -13.40
C SER A 83 2.33 7.03 -14.90
N LYS A 84 1.57 6.08 -15.45
CA LYS A 84 1.19 6.07 -16.87
C LYS A 84 0.22 7.18 -17.25
N ASN A 85 -0.59 7.66 -16.32
CA ASN A 85 -1.43 8.85 -16.53
C ASN A 85 -0.62 10.16 -16.58
N THR A 86 0.65 10.11 -16.20
CA THR A 86 1.48 11.31 -16.01
C THR A 86 2.62 11.43 -17.02
N SER A 87 2.65 10.59 -18.07
CA SER A 87 3.70 10.68 -19.09
C SER A 87 3.27 10.20 -20.48
N LEU A 88 2.94 11.19 -21.33
CA LEU A 88 3.71 11.32 -22.57
C LEU A 88 5.09 11.87 -22.16
N SER A 89 6.16 11.12 -22.45
CA SER A 89 7.59 11.47 -22.25
C SER A 89 8.23 11.04 -20.93
N GLY A 90 9.02 9.96 -20.96
CA GLY A 90 10.00 9.65 -19.91
C GLY A 90 10.14 8.17 -19.55
N SER A 91 11.03 7.49 -20.28
CA SER A 91 11.59 6.15 -20.03
C SER A 91 11.42 5.58 -18.60
N LEU A 92 10.60 4.54 -18.45
CA LEU A 92 10.42 3.79 -17.20
C LEU A 92 11.65 2.91 -16.92
N ARG A 93 12.29 3.10 -15.77
CA ARG A 93 13.08 2.05 -15.10
C ARG A 93 12.26 1.44 -13.98
N LEU A 94 12.01 0.13 -14.08
CA LEU A 94 11.44 -0.69 -13.01
C LEU A 94 12.35 -0.63 -11.79
N LEU A 95 11.93 0.08 -10.75
CA LEU A 95 12.51 -0.04 -9.42
C LEU A 95 11.89 -1.28 -8.76
N HIS A 96 12.75 -2.28 -8.52
CA HIS A 96 12.47 -3.46 -7.72
C HIS A 96 12.05 -2.99 -6.31
N ILE A 97 10.76 -3.06 -5.97
CA ILE A 97 10.28 -2.76 -4.61
C ILE A 97 10.54 -4.01 -3.77
N GLN A 98 11.73 -4.07 -3.20
CA GLN A 98 12.10 -5.07 -2.19
C GLN A 98 11.85 -4.46 -0.81
N TRP A 99 10.67 -4.70 -0.26
CA TRP A 99 10.41 -4.49 1.17
C TRP A 99 9.87 -5.78 1.77
N ALA A 100 10.46 -6.15 2.92
CA ALA A 100 10.16 -7.29 3.80
C ALA A 100 10.74 -8.69 3.44
N TRP A 101 12.06 -8.86 3.53
CA TRP A 101 12.70 -10.19 3.75
C TRP A 101 13.90 -10.14 4.72
N THR A 102 13.97 -9.17 5.63
CA THR A 102 15.10 -9.01 6.57
C THR A 102 14.69 -8.99 8.05
N ALA A 103 13.78 -9.87 8.45
CA ALA A 103 13.47 -10.06 9.88
C ALA A 103 13.41 -11.51 10.39
N TYR A 104 13.61 -12.54 9.56
CA TYR A 104 13.54 -13.95 9.99
C TYR A 104 14.76 -14.80 9.62
N SER A 105 15.98 -14.27 9.78
CA SER A 105 17.20 -15.07 9.65
C SER A 105 18.27 -14.63 10.63
N LEU A 106 17.97 -14.69 11.93
CA LEU A 106 18.99 -14.86 12.95
C LEU A 106 18.76 -16.24 13.59
N PRO A 107 19.74 -17.16 13.55
CA PRO A 107 19.66 -18.34 14.39
C PRO A 107 19.75 -17.88 15.84
N LEU A 108 18.80 -18.32 16.66
CA LEU A 108 18.92 -18.26 18.11
C LEU A 108 20.16 -19.07 18.48
N ALA A 109 21.28 -18.40 18.71
CA ALA A 109 22.40 -18.97 19.43
C ALA A 109 21.94 -19.17 20.88
N SER A 110 21.46 -20.37 21.19
CA SER A 110 21.32 -20.83 22.56
C SER A 110 22.70 -20.89 23.18
N GLY A 111 22.93 -20.05 24.18
CA GLY A 111 24.06 -20.20 25.09
C GLY A 111 24.01 -21.55 25.80
N GLY A 112 25.16 -22.19 25.86
CA GLY A 112 25.49 -23.40 26.61
C GLY A 112 27.00 -23.57 26.57
#